data_AF-A0A7S1A6I3-F1
#
_entry.id   AF-A0A7S1A6I3-F1
#
_cell.length_a   1.000
_cell.length_b   1.000
_cell.length_c   1.000
_cell.angle_alpha   90.00
_cell.angle_beta   90.00
_cell.angle_gamma   90.00
#
_symmetry.space_group_name_H-M   'P 1'
#
loop_
_entity.id
_entity.type
_entity.pdbx_description
1 polymer ?
#
loop_
_entity_poly.entity_id
_entity_poly.type
_entity_poly.pdbx_seq_one_letter_code
_entity_poly.pdbx_strand_id
1 'polypeptide(L)'
;WEIEAELGDVFRINFFREGDRLDDLRLYWEFLGNQPSSWVDRFFLLGTVNSWGKTGKFVELVEDGDDAVSCELVIKQIPEEFRILQNKNMDKQIYPDKQSCTQIQTHATKGPDEKGDGFAWAVGKAGADKARVGDTFVVTFE
;
A
#
# COMPACT_ATOMS: atom_id res chain seq x y z
N TRP A 1 11.25 10.57 19.04
CA TRP A 1 12.34 11.14 18.25
C TRP A 1 11.79 11.40 16.88
N GLU A 2 11.93 12.61 16.37
CA GLU A 2 11.44 13.03 15.05
C GLU A 2 12.56 13.80 14.37
N ILE A 3 12.66 13.67 13.05
CA ILE A 3 13.58 14.43 12.21
C ILE A 3 12.70 15.22 11.24
N GLU A 4 12.75 16.55 11.33
CA GLU A 4 12.18 17.41 10.29
C GLU A 4 13.13 17.37 9.09
N ALA A 5 12.62 17.00 7.92
CA ALA A 5 13.41 16.76 6.71
C ALA A 5 12.63 17.13 5.45
N GLU A 6 13.35 17.49 4.40
CA GLU A 6 12.82 17.68 3.05
C GLU A 6 13.04 16.43 2.18
N LEU A 7 12.28 16.33 1.08
CA LEU A 7 12.46 15.23 0.13
C LEU A 7 13.88 15.27 -0.45
N GLY A 8 14.58 14.14 -0.36
CA GLY A 8 15.97 14.02 -0.80
C GLY A 8 17.00 14.24 0.30
N ASP A 9 16.58 14.63 1.51
CA ASP A 9 17.51 14.74 2.63
C ASP A 9 18.07 13.37 3.03
N VAL A 10 19.39 13.32 3.18
CA VAL A 10 20.13 12.12 3.57
C VAL A 10 20.66 12.32 4.97
N PHE A 11 20.29 11.43 5.88
CA PHE A 11 20.79 11.42 7.25
C PHE A 11 21.62 10.17 7.52
N ARG A 12 22.71 10.33 8.27
CA ARG A 12 23.40 9.22 8.92
C ARG A 12 22.82 9.02 10.29
N ILE A 13 22.10 7.93 10.52
CA ILE A 13 21.57 7.57 11.82
C ILE A 13 22.48 6.54 12.45
N ASN A 14 22.98 6.84 13.65
CA ASN A 14 23.89 5.97 14.38
C ASN A 14 23.23 5.52 15.68
N PHE A 15 23.27 4.21 15.90
CA PHE A 15 22.82 3.57 17.12
C PHE A 15 24.05 3.13 17.89
N PHE A 16 24.13 3.54 19.15
CA PHE A 16 25.19 3.14 20.05
C PHE A 16 24.59 2.43 21.26
N ARG A 17 25.20 1.31 21.65
CA ARG A 17 24.84 0.56 22.86
C ARG A 17 26.11 0.23 23.61
N GLU A 18 26.18 0.63 24.89
CA GLU A 18 27.33 0.30 25.75
C GLU A 18 27.01 -0.87 26.68
N GLY A 19 27.66 -2.02 26.46
CA GLY A 19 27.50 -3.23 27.26
C GLY A 19 26.14 -3.92 27.10
N ASP A 20 25.85 -4.86 28.02
CA ASP A 20 24.66 -5.71 27.95
C ASP A 20 23.39 -5.02 28.50
N ARG A 21 23.52 -3.85 29.13
CA ARG A 21 22.38 -3.12 29.69
C ARG A 21 21.52 -2.55 28.56
N LEU A 22 20.21 -2.71 28.65
CA LEU A 22 19.26 -2.16 27.68
C LEU A 22 19.06 -0.65 27.86
N ASP A 23 19.48 -0.13 29.02
CA ASP A 23 19.24 1.22 29.50
C ASP A 23 20.21 2.25 28.88
N ASP A 24 21.30 1.82 28.23
CA ASP A 24 22.32 2.69 27.63
C ASP A 24 22.31 2.62 26.10
N LEU A 25 21.16 2.99 25.52
CA LEU A 25 20.98 3.18 24.08
C LEU A 25 21.08 4.66 23.76
N ARG A 26 22.07 5.03 22.94
CA ARG A 26 22.26 6.38 22.41
C ARG A 26 21.93 6.40 20.92
N LEU A 27 21.17 7.40 20.51
CA LEU A 27 20.78 7.64 19.12
C LEU A 27 21.25 9.04 18.73
N TYR A 28 22.02 9.13 17.64
CA TYR A 28 22.40 10.42 17.05
C TYR A 28 22.26 10.35 15.53
N TRP A 29 21.85 11.46 14.93
CA TRP A 29 21.76 11.60 13.49
C TRP A 29 22.50 12.86 13.02
N GLU A 30 23.05 12.77 11.81
CA GLU A 30 23.78 13.85 11.15
C GLU A 30 23.22 14.01 9.74
N PHE A 31 22.85 15.25 9.38
CA PHE A 31 22.46 15.58 8.01
C PHE A 31 23.70 15.55 7.12
N LEU A 32 23.66 14.74 6.05
CA LEU A 32 24.75 14.56 5.11
C LEU A 32 24.60 15.40 3.83
N GLY A 33 23.41 15.93 3.57
CA GLY A 33 23.10 16.71 2.38
C GLY A 33 21.75 16.34 1.78
N ASN A 34 21.36 17.07 0.74
CA ASN A 34 20.18 16.80 -0.06
C ASN A 34 20.61 16.21 -1.41
N GLN A 35 19.98 15.11 -1.82
CA GLN A 35 20.20 14.47 -3.11
C GLN A 35 18.91 14.48 -3.92
N PRO A 36 18.99 14.66 -5.26
CA PRO A 36 17.83 14.51 -6.13
C PRO A 36 17.19 13.15 -5.89
N SER A 37 15.99 13.19 -5.31
CA SER A 37 15.21 12.01 -5.00
C SER A 37 14.39 11.66 -6.24
N SER A 38 14.70 10.52 -6.85
CA SER A 38 13.79 9.87 -7.81
C SER A 38 12.74 9.06 -7.05
N TRP A 39 12.16 9.62 -5.99
CA TRP A 39 11.12 8.93 -5.24
C TRP A 39 9.90 8.75 -6.13
N VAL A 40 9.61 7.50 -6.43
CA VAL A 40 8.39 7.09 -7.11
C VAL A 40 7.52 6.42 -6.07
N ASP A 41 6.27 6.85 -5.99
CA ASP A 41 5.31 6.21 -5.11
C ASP A 41 5.09 4.76 -5.52
N ARG A 42 5.09 3.90 -4.51
CA ARG A 42 4.88 2.47 -4.69
C ARG A 42 3.49 2.11 -4.21
N PHE A 43 2.76 1.36 -5.00
CA PHE A 43 1.39 0.99 -4.71
C PHE A 43 1.31 -0.49 -4.34
N PHE A 44 0.45 -0.83 -3.39
CA PHE A 44 0.31 -2.20 -2.90
C PHE A 44 -1.15 -2.55 -2.69
N LEU A 45 -1.52 -3.82 -2.86
CA LEU A 45 -2.83 -4.31 -2.45
C LEU A 45 -2.94 -4.42 -0.93
N LEU A 46 -4.02 -3.87 -0.41
CA LEU A 46 -4.48 -4.03 0.97
C LEU A 46 -5.89 -4.61 0.93
N GLY A 47 -6.09 -5.82 1.41
CA GLY A 47 -7.40 -6.47 1.24
C GLY A 47 -7.50 -7.82 1.91
N THR A 48 -8.54 -8.57 1.56
CA THR A 48 -8.74 -9.94 2.03
C THR A 48 -7.55 -10.84 1.67
N VAL A 49 -6.88 -10.58 0.55
CA VAL A 49 -5.70 -11.29 0.04
C VAL A 49 -4.52 -11.33 1.01
N ASN A 50 -4.39 -10.32 1.88
CA ASN A 50 -3.35 -10.22 2.90
C ASN A 50 -3.90 -9.98 4.31
N SER A 51 -5.17 -10.34 4.54
CA SER A 51 -5.89 -10.14 5.80
C SER A 51 -5.86 -8.69 6.29
N TRP A 52 -6.04 -7.75 5.38
CA TRP A 52 -6.01 -6.31 5.65
C TRP A 52 -4.70 -5.89 6.32
N GLY A 53 -3.57 -6.36 5.80
CA GLY A 53 -2.22 -6.03 6.28
C GLY A 53 -1.74 -6.85 7.49
N LYS A 54 -2.60 -7.64 8.16
CA LYS A 54 -2.22 -8.43 9.35
C LYS A 54 -1.10 -9.44 9.10
N THR A 55 -0.90 -9.85 7.85
CA THR A 55 0.15 -10.80 7.47
C THR A 55 1.53 -10.15 7.27
N GLY A 56 1.60 -8.82 7.15
CA GLY A 56 2.82 -8.09 6.78
C GLY A 56 3.29 -8.32 5.33
N LYS A 57 2.57 -9.14 4.54
CA LYS A 57 2.89 -9.43 3.14
C LYS A 57 2.00 -8.59 2.23
N PHE A 58 2.61 -7.75 1.41
CA PHE A 58 1.92 -6.88 0.47
C PHE A 58 2.24 -7.30 -0.95
N VAL A 59 1.22 -7.30 -1.81
CA VAL A 59 1.39 -7.50 -3.26
C VAL A 59 1.61 -6.11 -3.85
N GLU A 60 2.76 -5.90 -4.46
CA GLU A 60 3.12 -4.63 -5.10
C GLU A 60 2.50 -4.53 -6.49
N LEU A 61 2.00 -3.35 -6.84
CA LEU A 61 1.64 -3.00 -8.21
C LEU A 61 2.91 -2.51 -8.89
N VAL A 62 3.23 -3.09 -10.04
CA VAL A 62 4.42 -2.81 -10.84
C VAL A 62 4.05 -2.04 -12.10
N GLU A 63 4.97 -1.24 -12.64
CA GLU A 63 4.74 -0.49 -13.88
C GLU A 63 4.23 -1.38 -15.03
N ASP A 64 3.17 -0.95 -15.69
CA ASP A 64 2.47 -1.69 -16.75
C ASP A 64 2.03 -0.76 -17.89
N GLY A 65 3.00 -0.04 -18.48
CA GLY A 65 2.77 0.88 -19.60
C GLY A 65 2.67 2.35 -19.22
N ASP A 66 2.04 3.16 -20.07
CA ASP A 66 1.93 4.62 -19.92
C ASP A 66 1.14 4.98 -18.65
N ASP A 67 1.86 5.43 -17.61
CA ASP A 67 1.34 5.93 -16.34
C ASP A 67 0.47 4.96 -15.52
N ALA A 68 0.50 3.66 -15.84
CA ALA A 68 -0.26 2.62 -15.16
C ALA A 68 0.63 1.70 -14.31
N VAL A 69 0.09 1.23 -13.18
CA VAL A 69 0.69 0.15 -12.38
C VAL A 69 -0.31 -1.00 -12.22
N SER A 70 0.15 -2.25 -12.28
CA SER A 70 -0.72 -3.41 -12.17
C SER A 70 -0.15 -4.56 -11.34
N CYS A 71 -1.03 -5.47 -10.90
CA CYS A 71 -0.61 -6.74 -10.31
C CYS A 71 -1.65 -7.84 -10.52
N GLU A 72 -1.20 -9.08 -10.35
CA GLU A 72 -2.06 -10.24 -10.36
C GLU A 72 -2.72 -10.45 -8.98
N LEU A 73 -4.04 -10.57 -8.99
CA LEU A 73 -4.88 -10.94 -7.85
C LEU A 73 -5.45 -12.34 -8.05
N VAL A 74 -4.93 -13.30 -7.29
CA VAL A 74 -5.50 -14.67 -7.23
C VAL A 74 -6.67 -14.70 -6.27
N ILE A 75 -7.84 -15.11 -6.75
CA ILE A 75 -9.08 -15.20 -5.97
C ILE A 75 -8.98 -16.38 -5.00
N LYS A 76 -8.92 -16.09 -3.70
CA LYS A 76 -8.88 -17.11 -2.64
C LYS A 76 -10.24 -17.28 -1.97
N GLN A 77 -11.06 -16.24 -2.03
CA GLN A 77 -12.43 -16.24 -1.54
C GLN A 77 -13.31 -15.32 -2.41
N ILE A 78 -14.63 -15.46 -2.29
CA ILE A 78 -15.58 -14.65 -3.06
C ILE A 78 -16.56 -13.96 -2.08
N PRO A 79 -16.66 -12.63 -2.11
CA PRO A 79 -15.83 -11.71 -2.89
C PRO A 79 -14.40 -11.59 -2.35
N GLU A 80 -13.47 -11.28 -3.24
CA GLU A 80 -12.13 -10.81 -2.87
C GLU A 80 -12.18 -9.28 -2.83
N GLU A 81 -11.95 -8.70 -1.66
CA GLU A 81 -12.07 -7.25 -1.43
C GLU A 81 -10.70 -6.61 -1.24
N PHE A 82 -10.49 -5.44 -1.83
CA PHE A 82 -9.22 -4.73 -1.73
C PHE A 82 -9.34 -3.21 -1.82
N ARG A 83 -8.27 -2.56 -1.38
CA ARG A 83 -7.88 -1.16 -1.53
C ARG A 83 -6.44 -1.11 -2.04
N ILE A 84 -6.00 0.07 -2.44
CA ILE A 84 -4.60 0.30 -2.79
C ILE A 84 -3.94 1.10 -1.66
N LEU A 85 -2.71 0.74 -1.32
CA LEU A 85 -1.93 1.33 -0.26
C LEU A 85 -0.70 2.00 -0.85
N GLN A 86 -0.50 3.29 -0.57
CA GLN A 86 0.68 4.03 -1.02
C GLN A 86 1.83 3.84 -0.01
N ASN A 87 3.01 3.43 -0.49
CA ASN A 87 4.24 3.27 0.27
C ASN A 87 4.11 2.41 1.54
N LYS A 88 3.20 1.42 1.54
CA LYS A 88 2.85 0.58 2.70
C LYS A 88 2.38 1.38 3.93
N ASN A 89 1.92 2.61 3.74
CA ASN A 89 1.43 3.46 4.82
C ASN A 89 -0.09 3.31 4.99
N MET A 90 -0.53 2.77 6.13
CA MET A 90 -1.95 2.55 6.46
C MET A 90 -2.81 3.82 6.49
N ASP A 91 -2.18 4.99 6.58
CA ASP A 91 -2.88 6.29 6.56
C ASP A 91 -3.00 6.87 5.12
N LYS A 92 -2.47 6.14 4.12
CA LYS A 92 -2.45 6.53 2.70
C LYS A 92 -3.13 5.46 1.85
N GLN A 93 -4.43 5.31 2.08
CA GLN A 93 -5.26 4.33 1.38
C GLN A 93 -6.00 5.00 0.21
N ILE A 94 -6.07 4.30 -0.91
CA ILE A 94 -6.83 4.66 -2.10
C ILE A 94 -7.95 3.65 -2.25
N TYR A 95 -9.19 4.14 -2.35
CA TYR A 95 -10.41 3.34 -2.21
C TYR A 95 -11.58 3.94 -3.01
N PRO A 96 -12.66 3.20 -3.29
CA PRO A 96 -13.83 3.73 -3.96
C PRO A 96 -14.73 4.52 -3.00
N ASP A 97 -15.55 5.42 -3.52
CA ASP A 97 -16.57 6.15 -2.73
C ASP A 97 -17.79 5.30 -2.31
N LYS A 98 -17.78 4.00 -2.62
CA LYS A 98 -18.88 3.06 -2.35
C LYS A 98 -18.37 1.77 -1.72
N GLN A 99 -19.15 1.21 -0.80
CA GLN A 99 -18.81 -0.05 -0.14
C GLN A 99 -18.93 -1.24 -1.11
N SER A 100 -17.98 -2.17 -1.00
CA SER A 100 -17.91 -3.40 -1.82
C SER A 100 -18.20 -3.12 -3.31
N CYS A 101 -17.46 -2.17 -3.89
CA CYS A 101 -17.67 -1.62 -5.22
C CYS A 101 -17.19 -2.58 -6.30
N THR A 102 -18.08 -2.99 -7.20
CA THR A 102 -17.74 -3.89 -8.32
C THR A 102 -17.24 -3.10 -9.53
N GLN A 103 -16.53 -3.75 -10.46
CA GLN A 103 -16.05 -3.11 -11.69
C GLN A 103 -17.16 -2.47 -12.56
N ILE A 104 -18.38 -3.01 -12.53
CA ILE A 104 -19.51 -2.48 -13.30
C ILE A 104 -20.19 -1.27 -12.65
N GLN A 105 -19.85 -0.96 -11.40
CA GLN A 105 -20.50 0.11 -10.65
C GLN A 105 -19.72 1.40 -10.85
N THR A 106 -20.38 2.46 -11.35
CA THR A 106 -19.79 3.80 -11.38
C THR A 106 -19.43 4.23 -9.97
N HIS A 107 -18.20 4.68 -9.77
CA HIS A 107 -17.67 5.14 -8.49
C HIS A 107 -16.61 6.20 -8.73
N ALA A 108 -16.30 6.98 -7.70
CA ALA A 108 -15.14 7.86 -7.68
C ALA A 108 -14.02 7.22 -6.85
N THR A 109 -12.78 7.35 -7.31
CA THR A 109 -11.59 7.03 -6.51
C THR A 109 -11.35 8.13 -5.48
N LYS A 110 -11.04 7.73 -4.24
CA LYS A 110 -10.79 8.59 -3.08
C LYS A 110 -9.41 8.28 -2.47
N GLY A 111 -8.92 9.19 -1.63
CA GLY A 111 -7.59 9.11 -1.03
C GLY A 111 -6.49 9.77 -1.89
N PRO A 112 -5.21 9.57 -1.54
CA PRO A 112 -4.71 8.73 -0.45
C PRO A 112 -4.96 9.35 0.95
N ASP A 113 -5.78 8.70 1.76
CA ASP A 113 -6.08 9.09 3.16
C ASP A 113 -6.46 7.88 4.05
N GLU A 114 -6.69 8.12 5.34
CA GLU A 114 -7.01 7.10 6.35
C GLU A 114 -8.51 6.72 6.41
N LYS A 115 -9.36 7.29 5.54
CA LYS A 115 -10.81 7.13 5.61
C LYS A 115 -11.34 5.98 4.75
N GLY A 116 -10.44 5.11 4.27
CA GLY A 116 -10.80 3.96 3.43
C GLY A 116 -11.55 2.84 4.16
N ASP A 117 -11.64 2.87 5.49
CA ASP A 117 -12.29 1.81 6.26
C ASP A 117 -13.77 1.63 5.90
N GLY A 118 -14.12 0.39 5.55
CA GLY A 118 -15.45 0.02 5.07
C GLY A 118 -15.67 0.24 3.57
N PHE A 119 -14.72 0.86 2.87
CA PHE A 119 -14.78 1.10 1.43
C PHE A 119 -13.71 0.26 0.70
N ALA A 120 -14.13 -0.55 -0.26
CA ALA A 120 -13.25 -1.47 -0.97
C ALA A 120 -13.83 -1.80 -2.33
N TRP A 121 -12.97 -2.09 -3.30
CA TRP A 121 -13.36 -2.78 -4.51
C TRP A 121 -13.59 -4.25 -4.21
N ALA A 122 -14.48 -4.90 -4.96
CA ALA A 122 -14.84 -6.29 -4.78
C ALA A 122 -14.85 -7.03 -6.12
N VAL A 123 -14.01 -8.07 -6.22
CA VAL A 123 -13.95 -8.97 -7.38
C VAL A 123 -14.73 -10.24 -7.07
N GLY A 124 -15.53 -10.69 -8.03
CA GLY A 124 -16.39 -11.87 -7.90
C GLY A 124 -17.74 -11.59 -7.23
N LYS A 125 -18.00 -10.33 -6.84
CA LYS A 125 -19.31 -9.91 -6.31
C LYS A 125 -20.34 -9.75 -7.43
N ALA A 126 -19.94 -9.23 -8.60
CA ALA A 126 -20.85 -9.11 -9.72
C ALA A 126 -20.92 -10.45 -10.47
N GLY A 127 -22.13 -10.90 -10.82
CA GLY A 127 -22.30 -12.13 -11.62
C GLY A 127 -21.60 -12.08 -12.98
N ALA A 128 -21.33 -10.87 -13.50
CA ALA A 128 -20.58 -10.65 -14.72
C ALA A 128 -19.09 -11.04 -14.61
N ASP A 129 -18.52 -10.99 -13.41
CA ASP A 129 -17.10 -11.31 -13.17
C ASP A 129 -16.83 -12.79 -13.45
N LYS A 130 -17.85 -13.65 -13.26
CA LYS A 130 -17.76 -15.13 -13.36
C LYS A 130 -16.59 -15.73 -12.57
N ALA A 131 -16.09 -15.00 -11.57
CA ALA A 131 -14.92 -15.37 -10.80
C ALA A 131 -15.14 -16.68 -10.04
N ARG A 132 -14.09 -17.49 -9.97
CA ARG A 132 -14.00 -18.71 -9.19
C ARG A 132 -12.75 -18.66 -8.33
N VAL A 133 -12.79 -19.40 -7.21
CA VAL A 133 -11.59 -19.59 -6.40
C VAL A 133 -10.51 -20.25 -7.25
N GLY A 134 -9.33 -19.66 -7.27
CA GLY A 134 -8.19 -20.06 -8.11
C GLY A 134 -8.06 -19.28 -9.41
N ASP A 135 -9.05 -18.47 -9.81
CA ASP A 135 -8.91 -17.57 -10.95
C ASP A 135 -7.93 -16.44 -10.62
N THR A 136 -7.25 -15.92 -11.65
CA THR A 136 -6.37 -14.76 -11.56
C THR A 136 -6.99 -13.59 -12.30
N PHE A 137 -7.08 -12.44 -11.64
CA PHE A 137 -7.49 -11.17 -12.21
C PHE A 137 -6.28 -10.22 -12.23
N VAL A 138 -6.27 -9.26 -13.16
CA VAL A 138 -5.31 -8.15 -13.15
C VAL A 138 -5.98 -6.94 -12.55
N VAL A 139 -5.35 -6.34 -11.55
CA VAL A 139 -5.75 -5.05 -10.98
C VAL A 139 -4.81 -4.00 -11.56
N THR A 140 -5.36 -3.03 -12.28
CA THR A 140 -4.63 -1.90 -12.86
C THR A 140 -5.08 -0.61 -12.19
N PHE A 141 -4.12 0.27 -11.90
CA PHE A 141 -4.33 1.60 -11.35
C PHE A 141 -3.63 2.64 -12.23
N GLU A 142 -4.38 3.66 -12.62
CA GLU A 142 -4.01 4.78 -13.51
C GLU A 142 -4.32 6.11 -12.82
#